data_AF-A0A7Y3KQK3-F1
#
_entry.id   AF-A0A7Y3KQK3-F1
#
_cell.length_a   1.000
_cell.length_b   1.000
_cell.length_c   1.000
_cell.angle_alpha   90.00
_cell.angle_beta   90.00
_cell.angle_gamma   90.00
#
_symmetry.space_group_name_H-M   'P 1'
#
loop_
_entity.id
_entity.type
_entity.pdbx_description
1 polymer ?
#
loop_
_entity_poly.entity_id
_entity_poly.type
_entity_poly.pdbx_seq_one_letter_code
_entity_poly.pdbx_strand_id
1 'polypeptide(L)' 'ARIAKDPRDAVALTQLGDLYLTSSQFARAIPYYERALAIDKGNVSAKTGLEQARIGLGEAAKE' A
#
# COMPACT_ATOMS: atom_id res chain seq x y z
N ALA A 1 19.40 18.88 -1.42
CA ALA A 1 19.09 17.59 -2.07
C ALA A 1 17.58 17.38 -2.08
N ARG A 2 16.89 17.76 -3.16
CA ARG A 2 15.45 17.52 -3.31
C ARG A 2 15.31 16.12 -3.90
N ILE A 3 15.36 15.09 -3.05
CA ILE A 3 15.00 13.73 -3.45
C ILE A 3 13.49 13.74 -3.66
N ALA A 4 13.06 14.36 -4.77
CA ALA A 4 11.72 14.28 -5.29
C ALA A 4 11.56 12.85 -5.76
N LYS A 5 11.22 11.97 -4.81
CA LYS A 5 10.70 10.65 -5.11
C LYS A 5 9.54 10.86 -6.09
N ASP A 6 9.65 10.30 -7.28
CA ASP A 6 8.75 10.58 -8.38
C ASP A 6 7.32 10.21 -7.96
N PRO A 7 6.32 11.09 -8.10
CA PRO A 7 4.93 10.73 -7.84
C PRO A 7 4.48 9.47 -8.59
N ARG A 8 5.11 9.17 -9.74
CA ARG A 8 4.90 7.93 -10.49
C ARG A 8 5.30 6.68 -9.72
N ASP A 9 6.35 6.76 -8.88
CA ASP A 9 6.77 5.66 -8.03
C ASP A 9 5.71 5.37 -6.96
N ALA A 10 5.10 6.42 -6.37
CA ALA A 10 4.02 6.24 -5.42
C ALA A 10 2.83 5.52 -6.06
N VAL A 11 2.43 5.95 -7.26
CA VAL A 11 1.31 5.34 -8.00
C VAL A 11 1.61 3.88 -8.34
N ALA A 12 2.80 3.56 -8.83
CA ALA A 12 3.20 2.18 -9.14
C ALA A 12 3.22 1.28 -7.89
N LEU A 13 3.72 1.79 -6.77
CA LEU A 13 3.71 1.08 -5.49
C LEU A 13 2.29 0.86 -4.96
N THR A 14 1.39 1.85 -5.10
CA THR A 14 -0.03 1.67 -4.78
C THR A 14 -0.64 0.54 -5.62
N GLN A 15 -0.42 0.54 -6.93
CA GLN A 15 -0.96 -0.50 -7.82
C GLN A 15 -0.43 -1.90 -7.48
N LEU A 16 0.87 -2.02 -7.13
CA LEU A 16 1.42 -3.28 -6.64
C LEU A 16 0.75 -3.72 -5.35
N GLY A 17 0.52 -2.79 -4.41
CA GLY A 17 -0.27 -3.04 -3.21
C GLY A 17 -1.66 -3.57 -3.54
N ASP A 18 -2.35 -2.95 -4.51
CA ASP A 18 -3.70 -3.34 -4.93
C ASP A 18 -3.74 -4.75 -5.54
N LEU A 19 -2.70 -5.14 -6.31
CA LEU A 19 -2.57 -6.50 -6.84
C LEU A 19 -2.40 -7.53 -5.72
N TYR A 20 -1.62 -7.22 -4.70
CA TYR A 20 -1.50 -8.10 -3.53
C TYR A 20 -2.78 -8.14 -2.70
N LEU A 21 -3.46 -6.99 -2.55
CA LEU A 21 -4.73 -6.89 -1.83
C LEU A 21 -5.83 -7.74 -2.48
N THR A 22 -5.99 -7.64 -3.80
CA THR A 22 -6.96 -8.43 -4.58
C THR A 22 -6.61 -9.92 -4.61
N SER A 23 -5.34 -10.27 -4.40
CA SER A 23 -4.89 -11.65 -4.21
C SER A 23 -5.03 -12.16 -2.77
N SER A 24 -5.66 -11.40 -1.87
CA SER A 24 -5.73 -11.66 -0.41
C SER A 24 -4.38 -11.83 0.28
N GLN A 25 -3.30 -11.35 -0.35
CA GLN A 25 -1.93 -11.40 0.17
C GLN A 25 -1.65 -10.15 1.01
N PHE A 26 -2.48 -9.93 2.03
CA PHE A 26 -2.51 -8.69 2.80
C PHE A 26 -1.15 -8.32 3.43
N ALA A 27 -0.44 -9.30 4.00
CA ALA A 27 0.90 -9.11 4.57
C ALA A 27 1.92 -8.60 3.54
N ARG A 28 1.75 -8.97 2.26
CA ARG A 28 2.59 -8.48 1.16
C ARG A 28 2.14 -7.10 0.66
N ALA A 29 0.84 -6.78 0.71
CA ALA A 29 0.32 -5.49 0.26
C ALA A 29 0.77 -4.30 1.13
N ILE A 30 0.75 -4.47 2.45
CA ILE A 30 1.08 -3.44 3.45
C ILE A 30 2.40 -2.68 3.15
N PRO A 31 3.57 -3.34 2.96
CA PRO A 31 4.83 -2.63 2.74
C PRO A 31 4.85 -1.82 1.43
N TYR A 32 4.07 -2.18 0.42
CA TYR A 32 4.00 -1.39 -0.83
C TYR A 32 3.23 -0.09 -0.61
N TYR A 33 2.10 -0.13 0.11
CA TYR A 33 1.38 1.07 0.46
C TYR A 33 2.17 1.98 1.39
N GLU A 34 2.90 1.43 2.37
CA GLU A 34 3.76 2.23 3.25
C GLU A 34 4.88 2.92 2.48
N ARG A 35 5.48 2.24 1.49
CA ARG A 35 6.48 2.86 0.59
C ARG A 35 5.85 3.94 -0.29
N ALA A 36 4.65 3.71 -0.82
CA ALA A 36 3.92 4.72 -1.59
C ALA A 36 3.65 5.97 -0.75
N LEU A 37 3.24 5.82 0.51
CA LEU A 37 3.01 6.91 1.45
C LEU A 37 4.30 7.61 1.91
N ALA A 38 5.43 6.91 1.92
CA ALA A 38 6.74 7.50 2.17
C ALA A 38 7.25 8.35 0.99
N ILE A 39 6.64 8.24 -0.18
CA ILE A 39 6.89 9.07 -1.37
C ILE A 39 5.87 10.21 -1.42
N ASP A 40 4.59 9.84 -1.39
CA ASP A 40 3.46 10.77 -1.36
C ASP A 40 2.56 10.47 -0.16
N LYS A 41 2.76 11.23 0.92
CA LYS A 41 1.94 11.15 2.13
C LYS A 41 0.47 11.53 1.88
N GLY A 42 0.17 12.19 0.77
CA GLY A 42 -1.16 12.60 0.34
C GLY A 42 -1.90 11.55 -0.48
N ASN A 43 -1.24 10.44 -0.86
CA ASN A 43 -1.85 9.41 -1.71
C ASN A 43 -3.00 8.70 -0.99
N VAL A 44 -4.23 9.14 -1.28
CA VAL A 44 -5.46 8.61 -0.66
C VAL A 44 -5.64 7.13 -0.99
N SER A 45 -5.37 6.73 -2.24
CA SER A 45 -5.47 5.33 -2.66
C SER A 45 -4.55 4.41 -1.84
N ALA A 46 -3.31 4.84 -1.59
CA ALA A 46 -2.38 4.07 -0.76
C ALA A 46 -2.84 3.99 0.71
N LYS A 47 -3.43 5.06 1.27
CA LYS A 47 -3.98 5.02 2.64
C LYS A 47 -5.15 4.05 2.74
N THR A 48 -6.10 4.14 1.81
CA THR A 48 -7.26 3.26 1.78
C THR A 48 -6.86 1.80 1.59
N GLY A 49 -5.94 1.53 0.66
CA GLY A 49 -5.42 0.18 0.44
C GLY A 49 -4.66 -0.37 1.66
N LEU A 50 -3.89 0.47 2.37
CA LEU A 50 -3.23 0.08 3.62
C LEU A 50 -4.22 -0.29 4.72
N GLU A 51 -5.29 0.51 4.88
CA GLU A 51 -6.36 0.24 5.85
C GLU A 51 -7.02 -1.11 5.56
N GLN A 52 -7.43 -1.33 4.30
CA GLN A 52 -8.04 -2.58 3.86
C GLN A 52 -7.11 -3.78 4.04
N ALA A 53 -5.82 -3.63 3.71
CA ALA A 53 -4.84 -4.69 3.90
C ALA A 53 -4.67 -5.04 5.39
N ARG A 54 -4.67 -4.05 6.29
CA ARG A 54 -4.57 -4.30 7.74
C ARG A 54 -5.81 -5.00 8.29
N ILE A 55 -7.00 -4.60 7.84
CA ILE A 55 -8.25 -5.26 8.20
C ILE A 55 -8.23 -6.72 7.72
N GLY A 56 -7.96 -6.95 6.44
CA GLY A 56 -7.91 -8.30 5.86
C GLY A 56 -6.85 -9.20 6.49
N LEU A 57 -5.68 -8.64 6.86
CA LEU A 57 -4.66 -9.39 7.60
C LEU A 57 -5.15 -9.78 9.01
N GLY A 58 -5.87 -8.88 9.68
CA GLY A 58 -6.45 -9.13 10.99
C GLY A 58 -7.60 -10.13 10.96
N GLU A 59 -8.34 -10.22 9.86
CA GLU A 59 -9.37 -11.25 9.65
C GLU A 59 -8.75 -12.61 9.32
N ALA A 60 -7.79 -12.66 8.39
CA ALA A 60 -7.08 -13.88 8.02
C ALA A 60 -6.26 -14.50 9.18
N ALA A 61 -5.90 -13.71 10.18
CA ALA A 61 -5.21 -14.19 11.38
C ALA A 61 -6.16 -14.72 12.48
N LYS A 62 -7.48 -14.52 12.34
CA LYS A 62 -8.49 -15.01 13.31
C LYS A 62 -9.03 -16.40 12.98
N GLU A 63 -8.74 -16.90 11.78
CA GLU A 63 -9.02 -18.27 11.35
C GLU A 63 -7.88 -19.22 11.75
#